data_AF-A0A6N9PTN9-F1
#
_entry.id   AF-A0A6N9PTN9-F1
#
_cell.length_a   1.000
_cell.length_b   1.000
_cell.length_c   1.000
_cell.angle_alpha   90.00
_cell.angle_beta   90.00
_cell.angle_gamma   90.00
#
_symmetry.space_group_name_H-M   'P 1'
#
loop_
_entity.id
_entity.type
_entity.pdbx_description
1 polymer ?
#
loop_
_entity_poly.entity_id
_entity_poly.type
_entity_poly.pdbx_seq_one_letter_code
_entity_poly.pdbx_strand_id
1 'polypeptide(L)'
;MSICRGCGREIDWIKTVAGKNMPVDPAPVFVIEGGGNDRFVTDEGEVITGRVARPEEESRDLPVAFVPHWKTCPNAGDFRHKRRA
;
A
#
# COMPACT_ATOMS: atom_id res chain seq x y z
N MET A 1 -5.28 -9.53 -13.02
CA MET A 1 -5.97 -9.17 -11.76
C MET A 1 -5.74 -10.29 -10.77
N SER A 2 -5.15 -10.00 -9.62
CA SER A 2 -4.89 -11.00 -8.56
C SER A 2 -5.92 -10.87 -7.45
N ILE A 3 -6.22 -11.97 -6.77
CA ILE A 3 -7.16 -11.99 -5.64
C ILE A 3 -6.41 -12.38 -4.38
N CYS A 4 -6.64 -11.63 -3.29
CA CYS A 4 -6.14 -11.99 -1.97
C CYS A 4 -6.76 -13.31 -1.51
N ARG A 5 -5.93 -14.31 -1.25
CA ARG A 5 -6.39 -15.62 -0.75
C ARG A 5 -7.01 -15.56 0.65
N GLY A 6 -6.71 -14.52 1.41
CA GLY A 6 -7.24 -14.33 2.76
C GLY A 6 -8.64 -13.74 2.76
N CYS A 7 -8.82 -12.58 2.12
CA CYS A 7 -10.08 -11.84 2.18
C CYS A 7 -10.91 -11.85 0.89
N GLY A 8 -10.41 -12.44 -0.21
CA GLY A 8 -11.12 -12.54 -1.48
C GLY A 8 -11.20 -11.23 -2.29
N ARG A 9 -10.60 -10.13 -1.83
CA ARG A 9 -10.57 -8.86 -2.57
C ARG A 9 -9.49 -8.83 -3.64
N GLU A 10 -9.70 -8.00 -4.64
CA GLU A 10 -8.72 -7.69 -5.67
C GLU A 10 -7.49 -7.03 -5.09
N ILE A 11 -6.33 -7.42 -5.61
CA ILE A 11 -5.03 -6.86 -5.30
C ILE A 11 -4.22 -6.73 -6.59
N ASP A 12 -3.35 -5.74 -6.60
CA ASP A 12 -2.27 -5.62 -7.58
C ASP A 12 -0.91 -5.87 -6.92
N TRP A 13 0.08 -6.13 -7.77
CA TRP A 13 1.44 -6.41 -7.33
C TRP A 13 2.39 -5.38 -7.90
N ILE A 14 3.03 -4.61 -7.01
CA ILE A 14 4.06 -3.64 -7.39
C ILE A 14 5.41 -4.19 -6.96
N LYS A 15 6.37 -4.22 -7.88
CA LYS A 15 7.75 -4.57 -7.55
C LYS A 15 8.41 -3.32 -6.96
N THR A 16 8.70 -3.37 -5.66
CA THR A 16 9.40 -2.27 -4.99
C THR A 16 10.82 -2.11 -5.50
N VAL A 17 11.40 -0.92 -5.34
CA VAL A 17 12.82 -0.64 -5.63
C VAL A 17 13.78 -1.55 -4.86
N ALA A 18 13.36 -2.04 -3.68
CA ALA A 18 14.08 -3.02 -2.88
C ALA A 18 13.98 -4.47 -3.43
N GLY A 19 13.35 -4.66 -4.59
CA GLY A 19 13.22 -5.93 -5.28
C GLY A 19 12.09 -6.85 -4.78
N LYS A 20 11.31 -6.43 -3.78
CA LYS A 20 10.19 -7.21 -3.23
C LYS A 20 8.90 -6.92 -3.96
N ASN A 21 8.12 -7.95 -4.29
CA ASN A 21 6.75 -7.79 -4.78
C ASN A 21 5.83 -7.48 -3.61
N MET A 22 5.17 -6.33 -3.65
CA MET A 22 4.24 -5.87 -2.63
C MET A 22 2.80 -6.02 -3.15
N PRO A 23 1.92 -6.73 -2.43
CA PRO A 23 0.49 -6.70 -2.73
C PRO A 23 -0.10 -5.36 -2.26
N VAL A 24 -0.80 -4.67 -3.15
CA VAL A 24 -1.43 -3.37 -2.90
C VAL A 24 -2.92 -3.41 -3.25
N ASP A 25 -3.70 -2.54 -2.63
CA ASP A 25 -5.07 -2.27 -3.05
C ASP A 25 -5.07 -1.60 -4.44
N PRO A 26 -5.92 -2.02 -5.40
CA PRO A 26 -5.88 -1.48 -6.77
C PRO A 26 -6.25 0.01 -6.89
N ALA A 27 -6.96 0.55 -5.90
CA ALA A 27 -7.37 1.96 -5.89
C ALA A 27 -6.21 2.85 -5.40
N PRO A 28 -5.70 3.78 -6.24
CA PRO A 28 -4.66 4.72 -5.82
C PRO A 28 -5.23 5.78 -4.87
N VAL A 29 -4.34 6.40 -4.09
CA VAL A 29 -4.64 7.49 -3.15
C VAL A 29 -3.61 8.60 -3.27
N PHE A 30 -4.01 9.83 -2.97
CA PHE A 30 -3.07 10.94 -2.74
C PHE A 30 -2.47 10.83 -1.34
N VAL A 31 -1.15 10.96 -1.25
CA VAL A 31 -0.42 10.84 0.02
C VAL A 31 0.20 12.18 0.40
N ILE A 32 -0.03 12.60 1.64
CA ILE A 32 0.68 13.71 2.26
C ILE A 32 1.88 13.13 3.01
N GLU A 33 3.08 13.29 2.43
CA GLU A 33 4.33 12.84 3.04
C GLU A 33 4.60 13.57 4.37
N GLY A 34 5.15 12.84 5.34
CA GLY A 34 5.46 13.38 6.67
C GLY A 34 4.24 13.70 7.56
N GLY A 35 3.01 13.66 7.01
CA GLY A 35 1.76 13.87 7.76
C GLY A 35 1.28 12.65 8.57
N GLY A 36 2.02 11.54 8.55
CA GLY A 36 1.67 10.29 9.22
C GLY A 36 2.78 9.24 9.13
N ASN A 37 2.55 8.09 9.75
CA ASN A 37 3.51 6.97 9.82
C ASN A 37 3.10 5.77 8.95
N ASP A 38 2.07 5.94 8.11
CA ASP A 38 1.61 4.89 7.22
C ASP A 38 2.50 4.77 6.00
N ARG A 39 2.70 3.54 5.52
CA ARG A 39 3.50 3.26 4.33
C ARG A 39 2.61 3.13 3.11
N PHE A 40 3.07 3.69 2.00
CA PHE A 40 2.44 3.61 0.69
C PHE A 40 3.50 3.25 -0.35
N VAL A 41 3.07 2.71 -1.49
CA VAL A 41 3.98 2.32 -2.59
C VAL A 41 3.55 3.04 -3.86
N THR A 42 4.45 3.78 -4.50
CA THR A 42 4.18 4.41 -5.80
C THR A 42 4.10 3.36 -6.91
N ASP A 43 3.59 3.71 -8.09
CA ASP A 43 3.62 2.85 -9.28
C ASP A 43 5.04 2.49 -9.72
N GLU A 44 6.00 3.39 -9.49
CA GLU A 44 7.44 3.15 -9.71
C GLU A 44 8.08 2.21 -8.66
N GLY A 45 7.34 1.84 -7.61
CA GLY A 45 7.79 0.91 -6.58
C GLY A 45 8.57 1.57 -5.43
N GLU A 46 8.57 2.90 -5.34
CA GLU A 46 9.12 3.62 -4.20
C GLU A 46 8.19 3.49 -2.99
N VAL A 47 8.77 3.38 -1.80
CA VAL A 47 7.99 3.28 -0.55
C VAL A 47 8.06 4.62 0.18
N ILE A 48 6.94 5.34 0.21
CA ILE A 48 6.82 6.63 0.89
C ILE A 48 6.08 6.47 2.22
N THR A 49 6.27 7.44 3.12
CA THR A 49 5.64 7.45 4.45
C THR A 49 4.83 8.72 4.64
N GLY A 50 3.58 8.58 5.08
CA GLY A 50 2.69 9.71 5.25
C GLY A 50 1.31 9.32 5.73
N ARG A 51 0.30 10.04 5.25
CA ARG A 51 -1.12 9.70 5.41
C ARG A 51 -1.88 9.93 4.11
N VAL A 52 -3.05 9.30 3.98
CA VAL A 52 -3.99 9.61 2.90
C VAL A 52 -4.45 11.06 3.05
N ALA A 53 -4.44 11.81 1.95
CA ALA A 53 -5.07 13.12 1.88
C ALA A 53 -6.58 12.99 2.07
N ARG A 54 -7.20 13.97 2.73
CA ARG A 54 -8.66 14.09 2.72
C ARG A 54 -9.12 14.70 1.40
N PRO A 55 -10.39 14.54 0.99
CA PRO A 55 -10.89 15.09 -0.27
C PRO A 55 -10.62 16.60 -0.44
N GLU A 56 -10.66 17.38 0.65
CA GLU A 56 -10.36 18.81 0.63
C GLU A 56 -8.86 19.16 0.53
N GLU A 57 -7.97 18.19 0.73
CA GLU A 57 -6.51 18.32 0.68
C GLU A 57 -5.91 17.70 -0.58
N GLU A 58 -6.71 17.00 -1.40
CA GLU A 58 -6.24 16.37 -2.64
C GLU A 58 -5.77 17.43 -3.64
N SER A 59 -4.52 17.30 -4.09
CA SER A 59 -3.92 18.13 -5.13
C SER A 59 -3.10 17.28 -6.09
N ARG A 60 -2.96 17.75 -7.33
CA ARG A 60 -2.08 17.13 -8.35
C ARG A 60 -0.60 17.20 -7.98
N ASP A 61 -0.25 18.04 -7.00
CA ASP A 61 1.11 18.16 -6.47
C ASP A 61 1.44 17.08 -5.44
N LEU A 62 0.44 16.35 -4.93
CA LEU A 62 0.66 15.26 -3.99
C LEU A 62 1.05 13.97 -4.74
N PRO A 63 1.97 13.17 -4.19
CA PRO A 63 2.28 11.88 -4.76
C PRO A 63 1.04 10.97 -4.76
N VAL A 64 0.85 10.30 -5.89
CA VAL A 64 -0.14 9.23 -6.04
C VAL A 64 0.54 7.91 -5.70
N ALA A 65 -0.03 7.17 -4.76
CA ALA A 65 0.52 5.90 -4.31
C ALA A 65 -0.60 4.92 -3.96
N PHE A 66 -0.22 3.68 -3.70
CA PHE A 66 -1.12 2.58 -3.38
C PHE A 66 -0.96 2.16 -1.93
N VAL A 67 -2.07 1.73 -1.34
CA VAL A 67 -2.10 1.22 0.03
C VAL A 67 -1.62 -0.23 0.02
N PRO A 68 -0.60 -0.61 0.82
CA PRO A 68 -0.24 -2.01 0.98
C PRO A 68 -1.42 -2.80 1.54
N HIS A 69 -1.82 -3.88 0.84
CA HIS A 69 -3.06 -4.61 1.11
C HIS A 69 -3.11 -5.20 2.53
N TRP A 70 -1.97 -5.43 3.17
CA TRP A 70 -1.90 -5.90 4.56
C TRP A 70 -2.60 -4.99 5.59
N LYS A 71 -2.94 -3.76 5.20
CA LYS A 71 -3.49 -2.72 6.07
C LYS A 71 -5.01 -2.76 6.03
N THR A 72 -5.56 -3.09 4.86
CA THR A 72 -7.00 -3.19 4.65
C THR A 72 -7.48 -4.62 4.81
N CYS A 73 -6.61 -5.63 4.61
CA CYS A 73 -6.95 -7.04 4.73
C CYS A 73 -7.22 -7.49 6.17
N PRO A 74 -8.44 -7.97 6.50
CA PRO A 74 -8.74 -8.50 7.83
C PRO A 74 -7.92 -9.76 8.17
N ASN A 75 -7.52 -10.53 7.16
CA ASN A 75 -6.76 -11.76 7.30
C ASN A 75 -5.26 -11.56 7.05
N ALA A 76 -4.76 -10.32 7.09
CA ALA A 76 -3.35 -10.01 6.85
C ALA A 76 -2.39 -10.73 7.82
N GLY A 77 -2.85 -10.98 9.05
CA GLY A 77 -2.09 -11.67 10.09
C GLY A 77 -1.66 -13.09 9.69
N ASP A 78 -2.48 -13.78 8.89
CA ASP A 78 -2.24 -15.16 8.47
C ASP A 78 -1.04 -15.29 7.50
N PHE A 79 -0.71 -14.19 6.80
CA PHE A 79 0.39 -14.14 5.83
C PHE A 79 1.69 -13.60 6.43
N ARG A 80 1.70 -13.16 7.69
CA ARG A 80 2.93 -12.74 8.36
C ARG A 80 3.73 -13.98 8.74
N HIS A 81 4.81 -14.24 8.00
CA HIS A 81 5.79 -15.24 8.43
C HIS A 81 6.36 -14.83 9.78
N LYS A 82 6.22 -15.68 10.81
CA LYS A 82 6.97 -15.54 12.06
C LYS A 82 8.45 -15.55 11.70
N ARG A 83 9.19 -14.48 12.04
CA ARG A 83 10.65 -14.56 12.08
C ARG A 83 10.97 -15.73 13.00
N ARG A 84 11.62 -16.78 12.48
CA ARG A 84 12.26 -17.76 13.35
C ARG A 84 13.23 -16.96 14.22
N ALA A 85 13.03 -17.04 15.53
CA ALA A 85 13.92 -16.45 16.53
C ALA A 85 15.31 -17.09 16.43
#